data_AF-A0A6M1ZQM7-F1
#
_entry.id   AF-A0A6M1ZQM7-F1
#
_cell.length_a   1.000
_cell.length_b   1.000
_cell.length_c   1.000
_cell.angle_alpha   90.00
_cell.angle_beta   90.00
_cell.angle_gamma   90.00
#
_symmetry.space_group_name_H-M   'P 1'
#
loop_
_entity.id
_entity.type
_entity.pdbx_description
1 polymer ?
#
loop_
_entity_poly.entity_id
_entity_poly.type
_entity_poly.pdbx_seq_one_letter_code
_entity_poly.pdbx_strand_id
1 'polypeptide(L)'
;MHKKRSRLFEELILKSWWTIVFFLITLFAFDQASARRSREEILLRDKVASLTQKKHEAIELQDELEQIIASQNDPAWIELVLMKELGLVPEGNTKILIITPQATGRQPTRSENY
;
A
#
# COMPACT_ATOMS: atom_id res chain seq x y z
N MET A 1 -52.57 -28.97 9.54
CA MET A 1 -52.38 -27.82 10.48
C MET A 1 -51.85 -26.53 9.84
N HIS A 2 -51.22 -26.54 8.65
CA HIS A 2 -50.70 -25.31 8.01
C HIS A 2 -51.76 -24.30 7.55
N LYS A 3 -52.94 -24.77 7.10
CA LYS A 3 -53.99 -23.94 6.49
C LYS A 3 -54.70 -22.96 7.45
N LYS A 4 -54.63 -23.20 8.77
CA LYS A 4 -55.16 -22.28 9.78
C LYS A 4 -54.17 -21.14 10.11
N ARG A 5 -52.86 -21.38 10.01
CA ARG A 5 -51.84 -20.34 10.28
C ARG A 5 -51.88 -19.25 9.22
N SER A 6 -51.98 -19.62 7.94
CA SER A 6 -51.98 -18.65 6.84
C SER A 6 -53.15 -17.66 6.89
N ARG A 7 -54.35 -18.09 7.30
CA ARG A 7 -55.51 -17.19 7.43
C ARG A 7 -55.36 -16.17 8.55
N LEU A 8 -54.77 -16.58 9.68
CA LEU A 8 -54.47 -15.66 10.78
C LEU A 8 -53.40 -14.64 10.37
N PHE A 9 -52.40 -15.07 9.59
CA PHE A 9 -51.41 -14.17 9.00
C PHE A 9 -52.05 -13.22 7.99
N GLU A 10 -52.95 -13.67 7.11
CA GLU A 10 -53.66 -12.79 6.17
C GLU A 10 -54.45 -11.70 6.89
N GLU A 11 -55.23 -12.05 7.92
CA GLU A 11 -55.99 -11.06 8.69
C GLU A 11 -55.08 -10.09 9.47
N LEU A 12 -53.98 -10.58 10.05
CA LEU A 12 -52.99 -9.75 10.75
C LEU A 12 -52.22 -8.84 9.78
N ILE A 13 -51.84 -9.34 8.60
CA ILE A 13 -51.12 -8.58 7.57
C ILE A 13 -52.05 -7.54 6.94
N LEU A 14 -53.32 -7.85 6.68
CA LEU A 14 -54.29 -6.88 6.14
C LEU A 14 -54.64 -5.81 7.17
N LYS A 15 -54.85 -6.19 8.44
CA LYS A 15 -55.22 -5.25 9.51
C LYS A 15 -54.04 -4.42 10.02
N SER A 16 -52.83 -4.98 9.95
CA SER A 16 -51.60 -4.35 10.45
C SER A 16 -50.61 -4.01 9.33
N TRP A 17 -51.06 -3.95 8.07
CA TRP A 17 -50.21 -3.61 6.93
C TRP A 17 -49.44 -2.31 7.15
N TRP A 18 -50.10 -1.32 7.77
CA TRP A 18 -49.49 -0.02 8.04
C TRP A 18 -48.34 -0.09 9.06
N THR A 19 -48.39 -0.99 10.04
CA THR A 19 -47.28 -1.17 10.99
C THR A 19 -46.09 -1.83 10.31
N ILE A 20 -46.33 -2.80 9.43
CA ILE A 20 -45.28 -3.45 8.63
C ILE A 20 -44.56 -2.40 7.79
N VAL A 21 -45.31 -1.54 7.09
CA VAL A 21 -44.74 -0.43 6.31
C VAL A 21 -43.95 0.54 7.20
N PHE A 22 -44.48 0.90 8.36
CA PHE A 22 -43.79 1.78 9.32
C PHE A 22 -42.46 1.18 9.81
N PHE A 23 -42.45 -0.11 10.17
CA PHE A 23 -41.24 -0.82 10.54
C PHE A 23 -40.27 -0.91 9.37
N LEU A 24 -40.74 -1.17 8.16
CA LEU A 24 -39.91 -1.22 6.96
C LEU A 24 -39.23 0.13 6.67
N ILE A 25 -39.96 1.23 6.79
CA ILE A 25 -39.42 2.59 6.62
C ILE A 25 -38.40 2.89 7.71
N THR A 26 -38.68 2.52 8.96
CA THR A 26 -37.77 2.76 10.09
C THR A 26 -36.46 1.98 9.93
N LEU A 27 -36.56 0.70 9.55
CA LEU A 27 -35.39 -0.14 9.28
C LEU A 27 -34.60 0.36 8.08
N PHE A 28 -35.28 0.78 7.00
CA PHE A 28 -34.62 1.31 5.82
C PHE A 28 -33.92 2.64 6.09
N ALA A 29 -34.53 3.52 6.88
CA ALA A 29 -33.91 4.75 7.34
C ALA A 29 -32.69 4.49 8.23
N PHE A 30 -32.78 3.50 9.12
CA PHE A 30 -31.66 3.08 9.97
C PHE A 30 -30.50 2.51 9.13
N ASP A 31 -30.81 1.63 8.18
CA ASP A 31 -29.83 1.01 7.29
C ASP A 31 -29.11 2.09 6.46
N GLN A 32 -29.85 3.01 5.86
CA GLN A 32 -29.28 4.15 5.14
C GLN A 32 -28.41 5.06 6.05
N ALA A 33 -28.85 5.32 7.28
CA ALA A 33 -28.10 6.13 8.22
C ALA A 33 -26.78 5.45 8.62
N SER A 34 -26.79 4.12 8.77
CA SER A 34 -25.61 3.32 9.06
C SER A 34 -24.62 3.31 7.89
N ALA A 35 -25.12 3.15 6.65
CA ALA A 35 -24.30 3.11 5.45
C ALA A 35 -23.61 4.45 5.14
N ARG A 36 -24.22 5.58 5.50
CA ARG A 36 -23.61 6.91 5.33
C ARG A 36 -22.37 7.08 6.21
N ARG A 37 -22.42 6.62 7.46
CA ARG A 37 -21.29 6.74 8.41
C ARG A 37 -20.07 5.94 7.95
N SER A 38 -20.28 4.75 7.40
CA SER A 38 -19.18 3.90 6.94
C SER A 38 -18.33 4.54 5.83
N ARG A 39 -18.95 5.34 4.93
CA ARG A 39 -18.20 6.00 3.85
C ARG A 39 -17.28 7.10 4.36
N GLU A 40 -17.77 7.91 5.30
CA GLU A 40 -16.96 8.95 5.93
C GLU A 40 -15.82 8.34 6.74
N GLU A 41 -16.10 7.28 7.50
CA GLU A 41 -15.06 6.57 8.26
C GLU A 41 -13.96 6.00 7.36
N ILE A 42 -14.31 5.40 6.21
CA ILE A 42 -13.31 4.88 5.25
C ILE A 42 -12.46 6.02 4.70
N LEU A 43 -13.06 7.14 4.28
CA LEU A 43 -12.33 8.29 3.76
C LEU A 43 -11.39 8.91 4.81
N LEU A 44 -11.86 9.05 6.05
CA LEU A 44 -11.02 9.56 7.12
C LEU A 44 -9.86 8.60 7.43
N ARG A 45 -10.10 7.28 7.47
CA ARG A 45 -9.06 6.28 7.70
C ARG A 45 -8.01 6.30 6.60
N ASP A 46 -8.43 6.38 5.34
CA ASP A 46 -7.53 6.46 4.20
C ASP A 46 -6.68 7.74 4.24
N LYS A 47 -7.30 8.87 4.59
CA LYS A 47 -6.58 10.14 4.76
C LYS A 47 -5.56 10.05 5.90
N VAL A 48 -5.92 9.47 7.04
CA VAL A 48 -5.00 9.25 8.17
C VAL A 48 -3.84 8.33 7.78
N ALA A 49 -4.11 7.26 7.03
CA ALA A 49 -3.07 6.35 6.53
C ALA A 49 -2.09 7.09 5.62
N SER A 50 -2.60 7.84 4.64
CA SER A 50 -1.78 8.62 3.71
C SER A 50 -0.94 9.70 4.41
N LEU A 51 -1.49 10.37 5.42
CA LEU A 51 -0.77 11.39 6.19
C LEU A 51 0.29 10.76 7.10
N THR A 52 -0.01 9.61 7.70
CA THR A 52 0.96 8.86 8.51
C THR A 52 2.14 8.40 7.66
N GLN A 53 1.88 7.90 6.45
CA GLN A 53 2.93 7.52 5.51
C GLN A 53 3.81 8.72 5.13
N LYS A 54 3.20 9.83 4.71
CA LYS A 54 3.95 11.05 4.37
C LYS A 54 4.77 11.60 5.54
N LYS A 55 4.22 11.51 6.75
CA LYS A 55 4.95 11.88 7.97
C LYS A 55 6.18 10.98 8.16
N HIS A 56 6.04 9.68 7.93
CA HIS A 56 7.15 8.74 8.07
C HIS A 56 8.25 9.03 7.04
N GLU A 57 7.89 9.18 5.77
CA GLU A 57 8.82 9.55 4.69
C GLU A 57 9.56 10.87 4.98
N ALA A 58 8.85 11.87 5.52
CA ALA A 58 9.46 13.14 5.89
C ALA A 58 10.44 13.02 7.07
N ILE A 59 10.17 12.13 8.04
CA ILE A 59 11.07 11.85 9.16
C ILE A 59 12.30 11.10 8.65
N GLU A 60 12.13 10.09 7.81
CA GLU A 60 13.26 9.36 7.22
C GLU A 60 14.17 10.29 6.42
N LEU A 61 13.58 11.19 5.63
CA LEU A 61 14.34 12.21 4.89
C LEU A 61 15.06 13.18 5.85
N GLN A 62 14.42 13.59 6.94
CA GLN A 62 15.06 14.42 7.95
C GLN A 62 16.27 13.71 8.56
N ASP A 63 16.11 12.46 8.97
CA ASP A 63 17.18 11.66 9.58
C ASP A 63 18.35 11.48 8.60
N GLU A 64 18.05 11.21 7.31
CA GLU A 64 19.07 11.14 6.25
C GLU A 64 19.82 12.47 6.12
N LEU A 65 19.11 13.59 6.03
CA LEU A 65 19.72 14.91 5.91
C LEU A 65 20.55 15.29 7.14
N GLU A 66 20.09 14.95 8.35
CA GLU A 66 20.84 15.15 9.58
C GLU A 66 22.12 14.32 9.58
N GLN A 67 22.07 13.07 9.10
CA GLN A 67 23.25 12.22 8.94
C GLN A 67 24.23 12.82 7.93
N ILE A 68 23.74 13.32 6.79
CA ILE A 68 24.53 14.02 5.76
C ILE A 68 25.21 15.26 6.38
N ILE A 69 24.48 16.09 7.14
CA ILE A 69 25.05 17.27 7.81
C ILE A 69 26.10 16.87 8.84
N ALA A 70 25.83 15.86 9.66
CA ALA A 70 26.77 15.38 10.67
C ALA A 70 28.08 14.84 10.05
N SER A 71 27.99 14.27 8.86
CA SER A 71 29.12 13.66 8.15
C SER A 71 29.85 14.63 7.20
N GLN A 72 29.32 15.82 6.93
CA GLN A 72 30.04 16.89 6.20
C GLN A 72 31.34 17.35 6.87
N ASN A 73 31.53 17.07 8.16
CA ASN A 73 32.80 17.32 8.85
C ASN A 73 33.83 16.19 8.70
N ASP A 74 33.46 15.07 8.07
CA ASP A 74 34.33 13.92 7.83
C ASP A 74 34.86 13.96 6.38
N PRO A 75 36.19 14.11 6.18
CA PRO A 75 36.79 14.12 4.85
C PRO A 75 36.51 12.83 4.05
N ALA A 76 36.37 11.67 4.72
CA ALA A 76 36.05 10.41 4.04
C ALA A 76 34.62 10.38 3.48
N TRP A 77 33.68 11.06 4.15
CA TRP A 77 32.31 11.17 3.67
C TRP A 77 32.19 12.14 2.48
N ILE A 78 32.94 13.24 2.50
CA ILE A 78 33.03 14.18 1.37
C ILE A 78 33.51 13.45 0.11
N GLU A 79 34.56 12.63 0.22
CA GLU A 79 35.07 11.83 -0.90
C GLU A 79 34.02 10.84 -1.43
N LEU A 80 33.26 10.20 -0.54
CA LEU A 80 32.23 9.23 -0.89
C LEU A 80 31.04 9.90 -1.61
N VAL A 81 30.63 11.08 -1.17
CA VAL A 81 29.60 11.90 -1.84
C VAL A 81 30.10 12.41 -3.20
N LEU A 82 31.36 12.86 -3.30
CA LEU A 82 31.97 13.25 -4.57
C LEU A 82 32.03 12.08 -5.57
N MET A 83 32.39 10.88 -5.11
CA MET A 83 32.36 9.67 -5.94
C MET A 83 30.94 9.32 -6.40
N LYS A 84 29.93 9.48 -5.55
CA LYS A 84 28.54 9.10 -5.83
C LYS A 84 27.82 10.11 -6.74
N GLU A 85 27.95 11.40 -6.46
CA GLU A 85 27.25 12.48 -7.16
C GLU A 85 27.99 12.97 -8.41
N LEU A 86 29.33 13.11 -8.34
CA LEU A 86 30.14 13.58 -9.47
C LEU A 86 30.82 12.45 -10.26
N GLY A 87 30.80 11.21 -9.77
CA GLY A 87 31.48 10.09 -10.43
C GLY A 87 33.00 10.21 -10.44
N LEU A 88 33.56 11.12 -9.64
CA LEU A 88 34.99 11.41 -9.58
C LEU A 88 35.67 10.41 -8.64
N VAL A 89 36.70 9.73 -9.15
CA VAL A 89 37.53 8.83 -8.35
C VAL A 89 38.73 9.64 -7.82
N PRO A 90 39.07 9.57 -6.52
CA PRO A 90 40.22 10.28 -5.95
C PRO A 90 41.52 9.85 -6.62
N GLU A 91 42.49 10.77 -6.67
CA GLU A 91 43.80 10.50 -7.24
C GLU A 91 44.48 9.32 -6.50
N GLY A 92 44.79 8.26 -7.25
CA GLY A 92 45.42 7.04 -6.73
C GLY A 92 44.50 5.82 -6.60
N ASN A 93 43.17 5.95 -6.77
CA ASN A 93 42.24 4.83 -6.73
C ASN A 93 41.83 4.39 -8.15
N THR A 94 41.82 3.08 -8.42
CA THR A 94 41.41 2.52 -9.72
C THR A 94 40.01 1.90 -9.63
N LYS A 95 39.08 2.35 -10.48
CA LYS A 95 37.74 1.75 -10.59
C LYS A 95 37.84 0.34 -11.19
N ILE A 96 37.74 -0.68 -10.35
CA ILE A 96 37.74 -2.09 -10.80
C ILE A 96 36.30 -2.48 -11.19
N LEU A 97 36.06 -2.56 -12.49
CA LEU A 97 34.84 -3.17 -13.03
C LEU A 97 35.05 -4.69 -13.06
N ILE A 98 34.46 -5.41 -12.10
CA ILE A 98 34.47 -6.88 -12.12
C ILE A 98 33.43 -7.34 -13.15
N ILE A 99 33.89 -7.58 -14.37
CA ILE A 99 33.08 -8.24 -15.40
C ILE A 99 33.14 -9.73 -15.09
N THR A 100 32.16 -10.24 -14.35
CA THR A 100 31.97 -11.69 -14.24
C THR A 100 31.60 -12.20 -15.63
N PRO A 101 32.38 -13.10 -16.26
CA PRO A 101 31.93 -13.76 -17.47
C PRO A 101 30.68 -14.56 -17.12
N GLN A 102 29.53 -14.03 -17.51
CA GLN A 102 28.26 -14.77 -17.53
C GLN A 102 28.53 -16.10 -18.23
N ALA A 103 28.20 -17.18 -17.53
CA ALA A 103 28.45 -18.56 -17.94
C ALA A 103 28.15 -18.75 -19.42
N THR A 104 29.18 -19.17 -20.14
CA THR A 104 29.17 -19.53 -21.56
C THR A 104 28.15 -20.65 -21.79
N GLY A 105 26.91 -20.29 -22.08
CA GLY A 105 25.90 -21.19 -22.60
C GLY A 105 25.98 -21.22 -24.13
N ARG A 106 26.79 -22.13 -24.69
CA ARG A 106 26.57 -22.81 -25.99
C ARG A 106 27.53 -23.99 -26.17
N GLN A 107 26.95 -25.11 -26.60
CA GLN A 107 27.42 -26.50 -26.60
C GLN A 107 28.72 -26.81 -27.37
N PRO A 108 29.38 -27.94 -27.05
CA PRO A 108 30.44 -28.51 -27.86
C PRO A 108 29.85 -29.41 -28.96
N THR A 109 30.09 -29.10 -30.23
CA THR A 109 29.95 -30.10 -31.31
C THR A 109 30.99 -29.90 -32.41
N ARG A 110 31.86 -30.91 -32.50
CA ARG A 110 32.34 -31.57 -33.72
C ARG A 110 33.34 -30.80 -34.61
N SER A 111 34.61 -31.15 -34.45
CA SER A 111 35.51 -31.35 -35.59
C SER A 111 35.98 -32.81 -35.57
N GLU A 112 35.39 -33.63 -36.43
CA GLU A 112 36.02 -34.84 -36.95
C GLU A 112 37.30 -34.42 -37.68
N ASN A 113 38.41 -35.09 -37.37
CA ASN A 113 39.53 -35.30 -38.28
C ASN A 113 40.13 -36.68 -37.95
N TYR A 114 39.67 -37.67 -38.70
CA TYR A 114 40.46 -38.79 -39.23
C TYR A 114 40.11 -38.89 -40.72
#